data_AF-A0A4R0MK67-F1
#
_entry.id   AF-A0A4R0MK67-F1
#
_cell.length_a   1.000
_cell.length_b   1.000
_cell.length_c   1.000
_cell.angle_alpha   90.00
_cell.angle_beta   90.00
_cell.angle_gamma   90.00
#
_symmetry.space_group_name_H-M   'P 1'
#
loop_
_entity.id
_entity.type
_entity.pdbx_description
1 polymer ?
#
loop_
_entity_poly.entity_id
_entity_poly.type
_entity_poly.pdbx_seq_one_letter_code
_entity_poly.pdbx_strand_id
1 'polypeptide(L)'
;MTKQEQIHRWLIIGFQQPADRLSEIFYYDKRDNEFFSILVVDYFMLDENFDITPAVTTVYSAKTSKIIAERIKRIENDDSSILALPRLGSIQNVDDDEFIPQRIDSFLNLNAIDVETVKIWEVEEEGIITIDLKRESEPLTKKTWWKLWR
;
A
#
# COMPACT_ATOMS: atom_id res chain seq x y z
N MET A 1 -12.13 -9.08 -19.46
CA MET A 1 -11.98 -9.27 -18.01
C MET A 1 -12.98 -8.36 -17.34
N THR A 2 -13.85 -8.90 -16.48
CA THR A 2 -14.86 -8.12 -15.76
C THR A 2 -14.21 -7.35 -14.61
N LYS A 3 -14.90 -6.33 -14.08
CA LYS A 3 -14.45 -5.58 -12.89
C LYS A 3 -14.28 -6.51 -11.68
N GLN A 4 -15.20 -7.46 -11.50
CA GLN A 4 -15.14 -8.45 -10.43
C GLN A 4 -13.91 -9.37 -10.57
N GLU A 5 -13.60 -9.82 -11.79
CA GLU A 5 -12.40 -10.60 -12.05
C GLU A 5 -11.11 -9.80 -11.77
N GLN A 6 -11.10 -8.50 -12.09
CA GLN A 6 -9.97 -7.61 -11.77
C GLN A 6 -9.75 -7.50 -10.26
N ILE A 7 -10.82 -7.23 -9.50
CA ILE A 7 -10.76 -7.15 -8.03
C ILE A 7 -10.31 -8.48 -7.45
N HIS A 8 -10.88 -9.59 -7.90
CA HIS A 8 -10.50 -10.90 -7.40
C HIS A 8 -9.02 -11.22 -7.69
N ARG A 9 -8.52 -10.90 -8.89
CA ARG A 9 -7.09 -11.05 -9.21
C ARG A 9 -6.20 -10.15 -8.35
N TRP A 10 -6.61 -8.91 -8.12
CA TRP A 10 -5.89 -7.98 -7.25
C TRP A 10 -5.80 -8.51 -5.81
N LEU A 11 -6.91 -9.06 -5.29
CA LEU A 11 -6.95 -9.70 -3.98
C LEU A 11 -6.04 -10.94 -3.93
N ILE A 12 -6.08 -11.81 -4.94
CA ILE A 12 -5.16 -12.96 -5.02
C ILE A 12 -3.71 -12.49 -4.92
N ILE A 13 -3.32 -11.46 -5.69
CA ILE A 13 -1.95 -10.91 -5.68
C ILE A 13 -1.60 -10.41 -4.27
N GLY A 14 -2.47 -9.61 -3.65
CA GLY A 14 -2.23 -9.06 -2.32
C GLY A 14 -2.10 -10.14 -1.24
N PHE A 15 -2.97 -11.15 -1.25
CA PHE A 15 -2.96 -12.26 -0.28
C PHE A 15 -1.77 -13.21 -0.48
N GLN A 16 -1.31 -13.39 -1.72
CA GLN A 16 -0.15 -14.24 -2.05
C GLN A 16 1.20 -13.57 -1.76
N GLN A 17 1.23 -12.27 -1.42
CA GLN A 17 2.48 -11.61 -1.06
C GLN A 17 3.16 -12.34 0.11
N PRO A 18 4.46 -12.68 -0.01
CA PRO A 18 5.21 -13.25 1.09
C PRO A 18 5.28 -12.31 2.28
N ALA A 19 5.12 -12.85 3.50
CA ALA A 19 5.18 -12.06 4.73
C ALA A 19 6.56 -11.40 4.95
N ASP A 20 7.61 -11.99 4.37
CA ASP A 20 9.00 -11.52 4.42
C ASP A 20 9.35 -10.53 3.30
N ARG A 21 8.49 -10.33 2.29
CA ARG A 21 8.70 -9.33 1.23
C ARG A 21 7.98 -8.03 1.56
N LEU A 22 8.76 -6.94 1.55
CA LEU A 22 8.31 -5.59 1.87
C LEU A 22 8.40 -4.67 0.64
N SER A 23 8.19 -5.16 -0.58
CA SER A 23 8.21 -4.28 -1.75
C SER A 23 6.96 -3.41 -1.84
N GLU A 24 5.81 -4.00 -1.51
CA GLU A 24 4.48 -3.42 -1.69
C GLU A 24 3.53 -4.00 -0.65
N ILE A 25 2.68 -3.15 -0.06
CA ILE A 25 1.68 -3.55 0.92
C ILE A 25 0.30 -3.16 0.41
N PHE A 26 -0.65 -4.07 0.54
CA PHE A 26 -2.00 -3.98 -0.02
C PHE A 26 -2.99 -3.64 1.08
N TYR A 27 -3.92 -2.73 0.79
CA TYR A 27 -4.88 -2.18 1.72
C TYR A 27 -6.28 -2.03 1.09
N TYR A 28 -7.28 -1.90 1.95
CA TYR A 28 -8.62 -1.44 1.62
C TYR A 28 -8.98 -0.22 2.47
N ASP A 29 -9.41 0.86 1.84
CA ASP A 29 -9.92 2.05 2.51
C ASP A 29 -11.45 2.04 2.53
N LYS A 30 -12.03 1.89 3.72
CA LYS A 30 -13.48 1.95 3.93
C LYS A 30 -14.06 3.32 3.58
N ARG A 31 -13.28 4.40 3.76
CA ARG A 31 -13.75 5.77 3.54
C ARG A 31 -14.04 6.00 2.06
N ASP A 32 -13.12 5.55 1.22
CA ASP A 32 -13.15 5.81 -0.22
C ASP A 32 -13.74 4.63 -1.02
N ASN A 33 -14.04 3.51 -0.34
CA ASN A 33 -14.46 2.24 -0.92
C ASN A 33 -13.49 1.76 -2.01
N GLU A 34 -12.21 1.75 -1.68
CA GLU A 34 -11.11 1.57 -2.62
C GLU A 34 -10.04 0.61 -2.10
N PHE A 35 -9.65 -0.35 -2.93
CA PHE A 35 -8.40 -1.09 -2.78
C PHE A 35 -7.24 -0.26 -3.30
N PHE A 36 -6.12 -0.29 -2.59
CA PHE A 36 -4.89 0.38 -3.01
C PHE A 36 -3.68 -0.34 -2.45
N SER A 37 -2.52 -0.05 -3.02
CA SER A 37 -1.25 -0.50 -2.49
C SER A 37 -0.31 0.68 -2.29
N ILE A 38 0.67 0.49 -1.40
CA ILE A 38 1.75 1.45 -1.15
C ILE A 38 3.05 0.69 -1.37
N LEU A 39 3.91 1.23 -2.24
CA LEU A 39 5.26 0.73 -2.40
C LEU A 39 6.09 1.18 -1.20
N VAL A 40 7.01 0.33 -0.72
CA VAL A 40 7.91 0.76 0.36
C VAL A 40 8.74 1.97 -0.05
N VAL A 41 9.05 2.11 -1.34
CA VAL A 41 9.81 3.26 -1.80
C VAL A 41 9.07 4.58 -1.59
N ASP A 42 7.73 4.55 -1.57
CA ASP A 42 6.89 5.74 -1.39
C ASP A 42 7.15 6.44 -0.05
N TYR A 43 7.52 5.69 0.98
CA TYR A 43 7.88 6.27 2.27
C TYR A 43 9.10 7.20 2.19
N PHE A 44 10.01 6.99 1.24
CA PHE A 44 11.18 7.85 1.10
C PHE A 44 10.86 9.23 0.55
N MET A 45 9.67 9.45 -0.03
CA MET A 45 9.25 10.79 -0.46
C MET A 45 8.77 11.67 0.70
N LEU A 46 8.65 11.11 1.91
CA LEU A 46 8.08 11.78 3.07
C LEU A 46 9.15 12.17 4.10
N ASP A 47 8.79 13.12 4.96
CA ASP A 47 9.52 13.45 6.19
C ASP A 47 8.94 12.71 7.41
N GLU A 48 9.46 13.02 8.60
CA GLU A 48 9.00 12.45 9.87
C GLU A 48 7.54 12.74 10.25
N ASN A 49 6.90 13.72 9.62
CA ASN A 49 5.48 14.07 9.83
C ASN A 49 4.57 13.51 8.73
N PHE A 50 5.13 12.66 7.86
CA PHE A 50 4.50 12.10 6.67
C PHE A 50 4.10 13.17 5.65
N ASP A 51 4.79 14.31 5.64
CA ASP A 51 4.59 15.37 4.65
C ASP A 51 5.64 15.23 3.52
N ILE A 52 5.29 15.66 2.30
CA ILE A 52 6.17 15.51 1.13
C ILE A 52 7.42 16.38 1.31
N THR A 53 8.59 15.76 1.24
CA THR A 53 9.86 16.46 1.46
C THR A 53 10.39 17.11 0.18
N PRO A 54 10.89 18.36 0.21
CA PRO A 54 11.48 19.03 -0.96
C PRO A 54 12.86 18.45 -1.35
N ALA A 55 13.44 17.60 -0.50
CA ALA A 55 14.74 16.94 -0.73
C ALA A 55 14.66 15.78 -1.73
N VAL A 56 13.45 15.42 -2.20
CA VAL A 56 13.20 14.26 -3.03
C VAL A 56 12.48 14.69 -4.30
N THR A 57 12.86 14.08 -5.42
CA THR A 57 12.11 14.17 -6.67
C THR A 57 11.44 12.83 -6.96
N THR A 58 10.19 12.89 -7.40
CA THR A 58 9.39 11.73 -7.79
C THR A 58 8.79 11.98 -9.16
N VAL A 59 8.54 10.89 -9.89
CA VAL A 59 7.82 10.93 -11.16
C VAL A 59 6.30 11.02 -10.98
N TYR A 60 5.80 10.82 -9.76
CA TYR A 60 4.39 11.00 -9.44
C TYR A 60 3.93 12.43 -9.70
N SER A 61 2.71 12.58 -10.21
CA SER A 61 2.07 13.89 -10.25
C SER A 61 1.89 14.45 -8.82
N ALA A 62 1.85 15.78 -8.68
CA ALA A 62 1.62 16.41 -7.37
C ALA A 62 0.30 15.97 -6.71
N LYS A 63 -0.69 15.54 -7.50
CA LYS A 63 -1.95 14.96 -7.00
C LYS A 63 -1.70 13.55 -6.43
N THR A 64 -1.03 12.69 -7.20
CA THR A 64 -0.68 11.32 -6.79
C THR A 64 0.17 11.32 -5.52
N SER A 65 1.22 12.15 -5.45
CA SER A 65 2.07 12.25 -4.25
C SER A 65 1.29 12.65 -3.01
N LYS A 66 0.32 13.56 -3.13
CA LYS A 66 -0.53 13.98 -2.00
C LYS A 66 -1.43 12.84 -1.52
N ILE A 67 -2.02 12.08 -2.42
CA ILE A 67 -2.89 10.94 -2.08
C ILE A 67 -2.07 9.86 -1.35
N ILE A 68 -0.88 9.53 -1.87
CA ILE A 68 0.02 8.57 -1.24
C ILE A 68 0.44 9.07 0.15
N ALA A 69 0.86 10.33 0.28
CA ALA A 69 1.25 10.93 1.56
C ALA A 69 0.09 10.88 2.58
N GLU A 70 -1.13 11.24 2.17
CA GLU A 70 -2.31 11.17 3.02
C GLU A 70 -2.60 9.74 3.50
N ARG A 71 -2.51 8.76 2.60
CA ARG A 71 -2.74 7.35 2.93
C ARG A 71 -1.69 6.80 3.88
N ILE A 72 -0.41 7.06 3.61
CA ILE A 72 0.69 6.68 4.51
C ILE A 72 0.48 7.31 5.89
N LYS A 73 0.17 8.62 5.95
CA LYS A 73 -0.09 9.31 7.21
C LYS A 73 -1.24 8.68 7.98
N ARG A 74 -2.31 8.24 7.32
CA ARG A 74 -3.44 7.55 7.97
C ARG A 74 -3.06 6.15 8.46
N ILE A 75 -2.31 5.39 7.66
CA ILE A 75 -1.79 4.06 8.04
C ILE A 75 -0.94 4.17 9.32
N GLU A 76 0.00 5.11 9.35
CA GLU A 76 0.94 5.30 10.46
C GLU A 76 0.30 5.90 11.72
N ASN A 77 -0.92 6.42 11.59
CA ASN A 77 -1.74 6.88 12.73
C ASN A 77 -2.83 5.85 13.12
N ASP A 78 -2.67 4.58 12.73
CA ASP A 78 -3.58 3.47 13.05
C ASP A 78 -5.05 3.74 12.68
N ASP A 79 -5.28 4.39 11.53
CA ASP A 79 -6.65 4.68 11.07
C ASP A 79 -7.44 3.38 10.82
N SER A 80 -8.41 3.12 11.70
CA SER A 80 -9.29 1.93 11.66
C SER A 80 -10.13 1.78 10.39
N SER A 81 -10.23 2.82 9.56
CA SER A 81 -10.89 2.75 8.26
C SER A 81 -10.00 2.14 7.17
N ILE A 82 -8.69 2.06 7.38
CA ILE A 82 -7.74 1.42 6.49
C ILE A 82 -7.45 0.01 7.00
N LEU A 83 -7.73 -0.99 6.15
CA LEU A 83 -7.51 -2.39 6.46
C LEU A 83 -6.34 -2.93 5.65
N ALA A 84 -5.30 -3.40 6.32
CA ALA A 84 -4.22 -4.13 5.66
C ALA A 84 -4.71 -5.53 5.23
N LEU A 85 -4.36 -5.93 4.01
CA LEU A 85 -4.61 -7.29 3.55
C LEU A 85 -3.60 -8.25 4.22
N PRO A 86 -4.06 -9.41 4.71
CA PRO A 86 -3.17 -10.45 5.22
C PRO A 86 -2.21 -10.96 4.13
N ARG A 87 -0.91 -10.98 4.44
CA ARG A 87 0.13 -11.57 3.59
C ARG A 87 0.32 -13.03 3.97
N LEU A 88 -0.22 -13.94 3.16
CA LEU A 88 -0.20 -15.37 3.43
C LEU A 88 0.97 -16.09 2.76
N GLY A 89 1.66 -15.40 1.83
CA GLY A 89 2.71 -15.96 1.01
C GLY A 89 2.22 -16.96 -0.04
N SER A 90 3.13 -17.37 -0.93
CA SER A 90 2.90 -18.58 -1.71
C SER A 90 2.99 -19.76 -0.74
N ILE A 91 1.83 -20.30 -0.40
CA ILE A 91 1.76 -21.50 0.43
C ILE A 91 2.31 -22.65 -0.44
N GLN A 92 3.63 -22.88 -0.36
CA GLN A 92 4.33 -23.87 -1.19
C GLN A 92 3.98 -25.33 -0.84
N ASN A 93 3.05 -25.58 0.08
CA ASN A 93 2.76 -26.92 0.62
C ASN A 93 1.27 -27.20 0.89
N VAL A 94 0.34 -26.56 0.19
CA VAL A 94 -1.06 -26.95 0.34
C VAL A 94 -1.67 -27.14 -1.04
N ASP A 95 -2.01 -28.39 -1.33
CA ASP A 95 -2.91 -28.84 -2.41
C ASP A 95 -4.34 -28.24 -2.29
N ASP A 96 -4.54 -27.13 -1.56
CA ASP A 96 -5.81 -26.43 -1.40
C ASP A 96 -5.80 -25.19 -2.30
N ASP A 97 -6.16 -25.40 -3.56
CA ASP A 97 -6.58 -24.34 -4.48
C ASP A 97 -7.70 -23.45 -3.87
N GLU A 98 -8.35 -23.90 -2.78
CA GLU A 98 -9.41 -23.19 -2.05
C GLU A 98 -8.93 -22.30 -0.90
N PHE A 99 -7.69 -22.42 -0.38
CA PHE A 99 -7.31 -21.69 0.83
C PHE A 99 -7.29 -20.16 0.63
N ILE A 100 -6.66 -19.69 -0.44
CA ILE A 100 -6.62 -18.25 -0.76
C ILE A 100 -8.03 -17.71 -1.06
N PRO A 101 -8.85 -18.34 -1.92
CA PRO A 101 -10.25 -17.97 -2.10
C PRO A 101 -11.03 -17.85 -0.79
N GLN A 102 -10.95 -18.84 0.10
CA GLN A 102 -11.65 -18.81 1.39
C GLN A 102 -11.22 -17.63 2.27
N ARG A 103 -9.94 -17.24 2.22
CA ARG A 103 -9.42 -16.10 2.98
C ARG A 103 -9.87 -14.76 2.39
N ILE A 104 -9.93 -14.67 1.07
CA ILE A 104 -10.50 -13.53 0.36
C ILE A 104 -11.98 -13.37 0.74
N ASP A 105 -12.78 -14.43 0.61
CA ASP A 105 -14.21 -14.41 0.95
C ASP A 105 -14.42 -14.03 2.42
N SER A 106 -13.62 -14.58 3.32
CA SER A 106 -13.68 -14.23 4.74
C SER A 106 -13.38 -12.75 4.97
N PHE A 107 -12.35 -12.20 4.32
CA PHE A 107 -11.98 -10.79 4.45
C PHE A 107 -13.07 -9.86 3.91
N LEU A 108 -13.64 -10.18 2.74
CA LEU A 108 -14.72 -9.39 2.14
C LEU A 108 -15.96 -9.40 3.04
N ASN A 109 -16.38 -10.58 3.51
CA ASN A 109 -17.58 -10.74 4.33
C ASN A 109 -17.43 -10.09 5.72
N LEU A 110 -16.29 -10.29 6.41
CA LEU A 110 -16.04 -9.71 7.73
C LEU A 110 -16.02 -8.18 7.71
N ASN A 111 -15.67 -7.59 6.57
CA ASN A 111 -15.56 -6.15 6.40
C ASN A 111 -16.71 -5.54 5.59
N ALA A 112 -17.73 -6.35 5.24
CA ALA A 112 -18.88 -5.95 4.44
C ALA A 112 -18.49 -5.24 3.12
N ILE A 113 -17.47 -5.77 2.43
CA ILE A 113 -16.95 -5.21 1.18
C ILE A 113 -17.72 -5.82 0.02
N ASP A 114 -18.39 -4.95 -0.75
CA ASP A 114 -19.09 -5.35 -1.96
C ASP A 114 -18.21 -5.17 -3.20
N VAL A 115 -17.86 -6.30 -3.83
CA VAL A 115 -17.02 -6.38 -5.03
C VAL A 115 -17.65 -5.66 -6.23
N GLU A 116 -18.98 -5.47 -6.26
CA GLU A 116 -19.64 -4.76 -7.35
C GLU A 116 -19.38 -3.25 -7.29
N THR A 117 -19.31 -2.69 -6.09
CA THR A 117 -19.22 -1.24 -5.88
C THR A 117 -17.80 -0.76 -5.62
N VAL A 118 -16.96 -1.58 -4.98
CA VAL A 118 -15.56 -1.25 -4.66
C VAL A 118 -14.75 -0.94 -5.90
N LYS A 119 -13.73 -0.09 -5.76
CA LYS A 119 -12.81 0.28 -6.84
C LYS A 119 -11.38 -0.12 -6.49
N ILE A 120 -10.53 -0.17 -7.50
CA ILE A 120 -9.08 -0.22 -7.31
C ILE A 120 -8.56 1.17 -7.65
N TRP A 121 -7.77 1.75 -6.76
CA TRP A 121 -7.02 2.95 -7.06
C TRP A 121 -5.78 2.58 -7.87
N GLU A 122 -5.78 2.96 -9.14
CA GLU A 122 -4.69 2.71 -10.08
C GLU A 122 -3.86 3.98 -10.26
N VAL A 123 -2.53 3.80 -10.24
CA VAL A 123 -1.55 4.84 -10.53
C VAL A 123 -0.92 4.47 -11.87
N GLU A 124 -0.98 5.38 -12.84
CA GLU A 124 -0.41 5.14 -14.18
C GLU A 124 1.11 5.32 -14.19
N GLU A 125 1.65 6.05 -13.22
CA GLU A 125 3.08 6.33 -13.09
C GLU A 125 3.85 5.17 -12.41
N GLU A 126 5.00 4.77 -12.99
CA GLU A 126 5.93 3.85 -12.33
C GLU A 126 6.56 4.50 -11.09
N GLY A 127 6.57 3.83 -9.94
CA GLY A 127 7.09 4.39 -8.69
C GLY A 127 8.61 4.58 -8.68
N ILE A 128 9.06 5.77 -9.08
CA ILE A 128 10.48 6.15 -9.06
C ILE A 128 10.69 7.36 -8.15
N ILE A 129 11.59 7.20 -7.19
CA ILE A 129 11.94 8.21 -6.20
C ILE A 129 13.45 8.42 -6.21
N THR A 130 13.88 9.67 -6.39
CA THR A 130 15.29 10.09 -6.41
C THR A 130 15.56 11.00 -5.22
N ILE A 131 16.55 10.65 -4.41
CA ILE A 131 16.93 11.39 -3.21
C ILE A 131 18.24 12.13 -3.48
N ASP A 132 18.24 13.46 -3.33
CA ASP A 132 19.47 14.26 -3.43
C ASP A 132 20.20 14.29 -2.09
N LEU A 133 21.22 13.45 -1.95
CA LEU A 133 22.07 13.36 -0.76
C LEU A 133 23.04 14.55 -0.60
N LYS A 134 23.13 15.47 -1.57
CA LYS A 134 24.08 16.60 -1.56
C LYS A 134 23.45 17.93 -1.16
N ARG A 135 22.13 18.03 -1.08
CA ARG A 135 21.39 19.23 -0.62
C ARG A 135 21.42 19.42 0.90
N GLU A 136 22.23 18.65 1.62
CA GLU A 136 22.35 18.66 3.08
C GLU A 136 23.15 19.88 3.60
N SER A 137 22.54 21.06 3.59
CA SER A 137 23.05 22.23 4.32
C SER A 137 22.37 22.46 5.67
N GLU A 138 21.27 21.76 5.95
CA GLU A 138 20.60 21.77 7.26
C GLU A 138 20.69 20.38 7.89
N PRO A 139 20.99 20.28 9.20
CA PRO A 139 21.10 19.00 9.86
C PRO A 139 19.75 18.30 9.70
N LEU A 140 19.76 17.15 9.03
CA LEU A 140 18.64 16.21 9.02
C LEU A 140 18.08 16.15 10.44
N THR A 141 16.93 16.79 10.69
CA THR A 141 16.04 16.30 11.73
C THR A 141 15.90 14.83 11.37
N LYS A 142 16.44 13.98 12.25
CA LYS A 142 16.79 12.59 11.95
C LYS A 142 15.65 11.93 11.20
N LYS A 143 15.75 11.83 9.86
CA LYS A 143 14.78 11.12 9.04
C LYS A 143 14.85 9.68 9.45
N THR A 144 14.03 9.29 10.42
CA THR A 144 14.01 7.93 10.97
C THR A 144 13.12 7.06 10.13
N TRP A 145 13.33 7.06 8.82
CA TRP A 145 12.73 6.07 7.93
C TRP A 145 13.05 4.65 8.44
N TRP A 146 14.19 4.47 9.13
CA TRP A 146 14.54 3.20 9.79
C TRP A 146 13.73 2.88 11.06
N LYS A 147 12.94 3.79 11.63
CA LYS A 147 12.05 3.49 12.77
C LYS A 147 10.70 2.89 12.35
N LEU A 148 10.35 3.02 11.07
CA LEU A 148 9.18 2.35 10.47
C LEU A 148 9.30 0.82 10.54
N TRP A 149 10.51 0.29 10.78
CA TRP A 149 10.80 -1.15 10.78
C TRP A 149 10.95 -1.76 12.19
N ARG A 150 10.34 -1.14 13.22
CA ARG A 150 10.37 -1.67 14.60
C ARG A 150 9.12 -2.43 14.97
#